data_AF-A0A518G3B5-F1
#
_entry.id   AF-A0A518G3B5-F1
#
_cell.length_a   1.000
_cell.length_b   1.000
_cell.length_c   1.000
_cell.angle_alpha   90.00
_cell.angle_beta   90.00
_cell.angle_gamma   90.00
#
_symmetry.space_group_name_H-M   'P 1'
#
loop_
_entity.id
_entity.type
_entity.pdbx_description
1 polymer ?
#
loop_
_entity_poly.entity_id
_entity_poly.type
_entity_poly.pdbx_seq_one_letter_code
_entity_poly.pdbx_strand_id
1 'polypeptide(L)'
;MVDVVSGRELARAVEVHTVELCKYNLEEGTISQASKIQQWAFLLLFAQDYESAALRELLPGIEFEQAIETIETISAQIEDRAMYDQREKAQRDYEWAISGAREEGKLAGKIQLLQELLGDTLTTDSELQSKSIDTLTTQLAELQQRLRDRQA
;
A
#
# COMPACT_ATOMS: atom_id res chain seq x y z
N MET A 1 -45.84 -14.05 -11.18
CA MET A 1 -46.43 -13.51 -9.93
C MET A 1 -47.72 -12.80 -10.29
N VAL A 2 -48.82 -13.09 -9.60
CA VAL A 2 -50.11 -12.43 -9.87
C VAL A 2 -50.27 -11.30 -8.86
N ASP A 3 -50.49 -10.09 -9.34
CA ASP A 3 -50.82 -8.98 -8.44
C ASP A 3 -52.16 -9.28 -7.76
N VAL A 4 -52.14 -9.36 -6.43
CA VAL A 4 -53.29 -9.77 -5.60
C VAL A 4 -54.44 -8.76 -5.72
N VAL A 5 -54.13 -7.51 -6.09
CA VAL A 5 -55.11 -6.43 -6.22
C VAL A 5 -55.69 -6.33 -7.62
N SER A 6 -54.86 -6.34 -8.67
CA SER A 6 -55.33 -6.20 -10.06
C SER A 6 -55.61 -7.52 -10.79
N GLY A 7 -55.24 -8.67 -10.19
CA GLY A 7 -55.37 -9.99 -10.81
C GLY A 7 -54.49 -10.18 -12.06
N ARG A 8 -53.62 -9.21 -12.38
CA ARG A 8 -52.76 -9.25 -13.56
C ARG A 8 -51.55 -10.10 -13.29
N GLU A 9 -51.24 -10.94 -14.27
CA GLU A 9 -50.03 -11.75 -14.27
C GLU A 9 -48.84 -10.86 -14.67
N LEU A 10 -47.94 -10.60 -13.72
CA LEU A 10 -46.69 -9.90 -13.98
C LEU A 10 -45.71 -10.89 -14.58
N ALA A 11 -45.67 -10.95 -15.92
CA ALA A 11 -44.84 -11.89 -16.68
C ALA A 11 -43.32 -11.67 -16.51
N ARG A 12 -42.90 -10.48 -16.04
CA ARG A 12 -41.49 -10.11 -15.81
C ARG A 12 -41.33 -9.28 -14.52
N ALA A 13 -41.86 -9.79 -13.41
CA ALA A 13 -41.64 -9.16 -12.11
C ALA A 13 -40.20 -9.42 -11.62
N VAL A 14 -39.54 -8.38 -11.11
CA VAL A 14 -38.32 -8.51 -10.31
C VAL A 14 -38.75 -8.49 -8.85
N GLU A 15 -38.41 -9.54 -8.12
CA GLU A 15 -38.59 -9.58 -6.67
C GLU A 15 -37.29 -9.13 -6.02
N VAL A 16 -37.38 -8.14 -5.13
CA VAL A 16 -36.23 -7.59 -4.41
C VAL A 16 -36.41 -7.89 -2.94
N HIS A 17 -35.49 -8.69 -2.40
CA HIS A 17 -35.40 -8.96 -0.97
C HIS A 17 -34.25 -8.15 -0.39
N THR A 18 -34.48 -7.46 0.72
CA THR A 18 -33.43 -6.71 1.43
C THR A 18 -32.99 -7.47 2.67
N VAL A 19 -31.68 -7.56 2.86
CA VAL A 19 -31.08 -8.31 3.96
C VAL A 19 -30.08 -7.42 4.68
N GLU A 20 -30.26 -7.27 5.99
CA GLU A 20 -29.37 -6.50 6.85
C GLU A 20 -28.34 -7.43 7.51
N LEU A 21 -27.12 -7.45 6.98
CA LEU A 21 -26.07 -8.39 7.40
C LEU A 21 -25.73 -8.27 8.90
N CYS A 22 -25.72 -7.07 9.45
CA CYS A 22 -25.38 -6.81 10.86
C CYS A 22 -26.38 -7.40 11.88
N LYS A 23 -27.57 -7.83 11.45
CA LYS A 23 -28.57 -8.47 12.31
C LYS A 23 -28.35 -9.96 12.51
N TYR A 24 -27.41 -10.56 11.76
CA TYR A 24 -27.12 -11.98 11.86
C TYR A 24 -26.05 -12.24 12.92
N ASN A 25 -26.40 -12.99 13.96
CA ASN A 25 -25.45 -13.53 14.92
C ASN A 25 -25.03 -14.94 14.44
N LEU A 26 -23.85 -15.04 13.85
CA LEU A 26 -23.38 -16.23 13.15
C LEU A 26 -22.22 -16.85 13.91
N GLU A 27 -22.33 -18.12 14.24
CA GLU A 27 -21.26 -18.88 14.89
C GLU A 27 -20.68 -19.87 13.90
N GLU A 28 -19.35 -19.82 13.69
CA GLU A 28 -18.60 -20.66 12.76
C GLU A 28 -18.92 -22.15 12.93
N GLY A 29 -18.97 -22.65 14.17
CA GLY A 29 -19.24 -24.06 14.46
C GLY A 29 -20.63 -24.56 14.06
N THR A 30 -21.57 -23.65 13.77
CA THR A 30 -22.96 -23.99 13.40
C THR A 30 -23.31 -23.63 11.96
N ILE A 31 -22.43 -22.91 11.26
CA ILE A 31 -22.79 -22.27 9.98
C ILE A 31 -23.08 -23.29 8.88
N SER A 32 -22.40 -24.43 8.89
CA SER A 32 -22.60 -25.52 7.92
C SER A 32 -24.03 -26.08 7.94
N GLN A 33 -24.74 -25.95 9.06
CA GLN A 33 -26.12 -26.38 9.25
C GLN A 33 -27.12 -25.23 9.23
N ALA A 34 -26.64 -23.98 9.16
CA ALA A 34 -27.49 -22.80 9.14
C ALA A 34 -28.29 -22.69 7.83
N SER A 35 -29.29 -21.82 7.84
CA SER A 35 -30.06 -21.52 6.63
C SER A 35 -29.16 -20.95 5.53
N LYS A 36 -29.57 -21.10 4.26
CA LYS A 36 -28.80 -20.58 3.12
C LYS A 36 -28.53 -19.09 3.20
N ILE A 37 -29.49 -18.30 3.70
CA ILE A 37 -29.28 -16.86 3.86
C ILE A 37 -28.25 -16.55 4.95
N GLN A 38 -28.22 -17.34 6.03
CA GLN A 38 -27.20 -17.22 7.07
C GLN A 38 -25.81 -17.59 6.57
N GLN A 39 -25.71 -18.66 5.77
CA GLN A 39 -24.46 -19.07 5.11
C GLN A 39 -23.93 -17.98 4.16
N TRP A 40 -24.81 -17.37 3.36
CA TRP A 40 -24.44 -16.22 2.52
C TRP A 40 -24.05 -14.99 3.34
N ALA A 41 -24.80 -14.69 4.40
CA ALA A 41 -24.46 -13.59 5.30
C ALA A 41 -23.09 -13.80 5.95
N PHE A 42 -22.76 -15.03 6.33
CA PHE A 42 -21.45 -15.38 6.88
C PHE A 42 -20.34 -15.14 5.87
N LEU A 43 -20.48 -15.67 4.65
CA LEU A 43 -19.49 -15.47 3.59
C LEU A 43 -19.27 -13.97 3.33
N LEU A 44 -20.34 -13.19 3.19
CA LEU A 44 -20.24 -11.76 2.90
C LEU A 44 -19.63 -10.93 4.03
N LEU A 45 -19.79 -11.35 5.28
CA LEU A 45 -19.25 -10.65 6.44
C LEU A 45 -17.81 -11.03 6.77
N PHE A 46 -17.45 -12.30 6.57
CA PHE A 46 -16.24 -12.86 7.19
C PHE A 46 -15.27 -13.50 6.21
N ALA A 47 -15.61 -13.71 4.93
CA ALA A 47 -14.74 -14.47 4.02
C ALA A 47 -13.30 -13.95 3.89
N GLN A 48 -13.08 -12.65 4.07
CA GLN A 48 -11.75 -12.03 4.04
C GLN A 48 -10.82 -12.51 5.17
N ASP A 49 -11.37 -13.05 6.25
CA ASP A 49 -10.62 -13.50 7.42
C ASP A 49 -10.31 -15.01 7.34
N TYR A 50 -10.71 -15.69 6.25
CA TYR A 50 -10.54 -17.13 6.07
C TYR A 50 -9.83 -17.46 4.76
N GLU A 51 -9.06 -18.53 4.79
CA GLU A 51 -8.48 -19.14 3.59
C GLU A 51 -9.54 -19.84 2.75
N SER A 52 -9.32 -19.90 1.43
CA SER A 52 -10.25 -20.50 0.47
C SER A 52 -10.58 -21.96 0.81
N ALA A 53 -9.60 -22.73 1.31
CA ALA A 53 -9.79 -24.11 1.75
C ALA A 53 -10.71 -24.21 2.98
N ALA A 54 -10.53 -23.34 3.98
CA ALA A 54 -11.35 -23.34 5.19
C ALA A 54 -12.81 -22.94 4.88
N LEU A 55 -13.00 -21.97 3.97
CA LEU A 55 -14.34 -21.59 3.52
C LEU A 55 -15.07 -22.74 2.82
N ARG A 56 -14.37 -23.56 2.03
CA ARG A 56 -14.98 -24.74 1.38
C ARG A 56 -15.41 -25.81 2.39
N GLU A 57 -14.71 -25.95 3.50
CA GLU A 57 -15.13 -26.86 4.59
C GLU A 57 -16.36 -26.33 5.35
N LEU A 58 -16.39 -25.02 5.63
CA LEU A 58 -17.49 -24.37 6.34
C LEU A 58 -18.76 -24.25 5.49
N LEU A 59 -18.60 -24.03 4.18
CA LEU A 59 -19.65 -23.74 3.21
C LEU A 59 -19.57 -24.68 2.00
N PRO A 60 -19.83 -26.00 2.16
CA PRO A 60 -19.63 -27.00 1.11
C PRO A 60 -20.68 -26.97 -0.02
N GLY A 61 -21.57 -25.98 -0.04
CA GLY A 61 -22.59 -25.82 -1.08
C GLY A 61 -21.98 -25.37 -2.39
N ILE A 62 -22.41 -25.96 -3.51
CA ILE A 62 -21.90 -25.64 -4.86
C ILE A 62 -22.09 -24.16 -5.23
N GLU A 63 -23.13 -23.52 -4.68
CA GLU A 63 -23.40 -22.09 -4.86
C GLU A 63 -22.32 -21.19 -4.24
N PHE A 64 -21.56 -21.68 -3.26
CA PHE A 64 -20.46 -20.93 -2.62
C PHE A 64 -19.14 -21.14 -3.34
N GLU A 65 -18.96 -22.24 -4.07
CA GLU A 65 -17.71 -22.56 -4.76
C GLU A 65 -17.29 -21.41 -5.69
N GLN A 66 -18.21 -20.92 -6.52
CA GLN A 66 -17.94 -19.80 -7.44
C GLN A 66 -17.56 -18.51 -6.69
N ALA A 67 -18.20 -18.24 -5.56
CA ALA A 67 -17.94 -17.05 -4.76
C ALA A 67 -16.55 -17.16 -4.09
N ILE A 68 -16.22 -18.32 -3.53
CA ILE A 68 -14.92 -18.60 -2.92
C ILE A 68 -13.79 -18.51 -3.96
N GLU A 69 -13.97 -19.11 -5.14
CA GLU A 69 -13.00 -19.02 -6.25
C GLU A 69 -12.77 -17.57 -6.70
N THR A 70 -13.85 -16.79 -6.77
CA THR A 70 -13.75 -15.37 -7.14
C THR A 70 -12.94 -14.59 -6.10
N ILE A 71 -13.19 -14.84 -4.81
CA ILE A 71 -12.44 -14.21 -3.70
C ILE A 71 -10.97 -14.61 -3.78
N GLU A 72 -10.68 -15.90 -3.95
CA GLU A 72 -9.31 -16.43 -4.09
C GLU A 72 -8.55 -15.76 -5.24
N THR A 73 -9.19 -15.61 -6.40
CA THR A 73 -8.61 -14.94 -7.57
C THR A 73 -8.31 -13.47 -7.29
N ILE A 74 -9.25 -12.75 -6.66
CA ILE A 74 -9.07 -11.33 -6.30
C ILE A 74 -7.93 -11.18 -5.27
N SER A 75 -7.91 -12.03 -4.24
CA SER A 75 -6.88 -12.01 -3.20
C SER A 75 -5.50 -12.26 -3.78
N ALA A 76 -5.33 -13.25 -4.66
CA ALA A 76 -4.07 -13.51 -5.33
C ALA A 76 -3.57 -12.31 -6.15
N GLN A 77 -4.48 -11.65 -6.90
CA GLN A 77 -4.12 -10.47 -7.68
C GLN A 77 -3.73 -9.26 -6.80
N ILE A 78 -4.36 -9.09 -5.64
CA ILE A 78 -4.00 -8.04 -4.68
C ILE A 78 -2.63 -8.32 -4.05
N GLU A 79 -2.36 -9.57 -3.67
CA GLU A 79 -1.07 -9.97 -3.10
C GLU A 79 0.07 -9.76 -4.11
N ASP A 80 -0.12 -10.19 -5.36
CA ASP A 80 0.83 -9.94 -6.44
C ASP A 80 1.13 -8.45 -6.60
N ARG A 81 0.08 -7.62 -6.65
CA ARG A 81 0.23 -6.16 -6.74
C ARG A 81 1.00 -5.59 -5.55
N ALA A 82 0.69 -6.01 -4.33
CA ALA A 82 1.38 -5.55 -3.13
C ALA A 82 2.87 -5.89 -3.17
N MET A 83 3.23 -7.09 -3.64
CA MET A 83 4.63 -7.46 -3.85
C MET A 83 5.32 -6.60 -4.91
N TYR A 84 4.65 -6.30 -6.03
CA TYR A 84 5.19 -5.39 -7.05
C TYR A 84 5.43 -3.98 -6.49
N ASP A 85 4.44 -3.42 -5.79
CA ASP A 85 4.53 -2.08 -5.21
C ASP A 85 5.67 -2.00 -4.16
N GLN A 86 5.87 -3.05 -3.36
CA GLN A 86 6.99 -3.15 -2.42
C GLN A 86 8.35 -3.16 -3.12
N ARG A 87 8.48 -3.94 -4.21
CA ARG A 87 9.72 -3.99 -5.00
C ARG A 87 10.02 -2.64 -5.65
N GLU A 88 9.01 -1.99 -6.22
CA GLU A 88 9.16 -0.67 -6.84
C GLU A 88 9.56 0.39 -5.82
N LYS A 89 8.96 0.37 -4.62
CA LYS A 89 9.35 1.25 -3.51
C LYS A 89 10.81 1.04 -3.10
N ALA A 90 11.23 -0.22 -2.91
CA ALA A 90 12.61 -0.54 -2.54
C ALA A 90 13.63 -0.06 -3.59
N GLN A 91 13.28 -0.18 -4.88
CA GLN A 91 14.13 0.33 -5.96
C GLN A 91 14.25 1.86 -5.91
N ARG A 92 13.12 2.58 -5.76
CA ARG A 92 13.14 4.04 -5.65
C ARG A 92 13.92 4.51 -4.43
N ASP A 93 13.75 3.87 -3.28
CA ASP A 93 14.47 4.19 -2.05
C ASP A 93 15.99 4.02 -2.25
N TYR A 94 16.41 2.96 -2.94
CA TYR A 94 17.81 2.72 -3.28
C TYR A 94 18.37 3.79 -4.25
N GLU A 95 17.63 4.12 -5.31
CA GLU A 95 18.01 5.18 -6.26
C GLU A 95 18.12 6.55 -5.57
N TRP A 96 17.18 6.87 -4.68
CA TRP A 96 17.19 8.08 -3.86
C TRP A 96 18.42 8.12 -2.95
N ALA A 97 18.71 7.03 -2.25
CA ALA A 97 19.89 6.94 -1.37
C ALA A 97 21.20 7.15 -2.15
N ILE A 98 21.34 6.52 -3.32
CA ILE A 98 22.52 6.71 -4.19
C ILE A 98 22.62 8.16 -4.68
N SER A 99 21.50 8.75 -5.11
CA SER A 99 21.49 10.12 -5.59
C SER A 99 21.90 11.10 -4.50
N GLY A 100 21.34 10.95 -3.30
CA GLY A 100 21.71 11.74 -2.12
C GLY A 100 23.20 11.62 -1.80
N ALA A 101 23.72 10.40 -1.71
CA ALA A 101 25.14 10.16 -1.44
C ALA A 101 26.06 10.78 -2.51
N ARG A 102 25.66 10.73 -3.80
CA ARG A 102 26.41 11.38 -4.90
C ARG A 102 26.38 12.90 -4.79
N GLU A 103 25.26 13.47 -4.38
CA GLU A 103 25.11 14.91 -4.20
C GLU A 103 25.93 15.42 -3.00
N GLU A 104 25.84 14.73 -1.87
CA GLU A 104 26.68 14.99 -0.68
C GLU A 104 28.16 14.93 -1.02
N GLY A 105 28.61 13.89 -1.74
CA GLY A 105 30.00 13.75 -2.16
C GLY A 105 30.47 14.90 -3.07
N LYS A 106 29.60 15.38 -3.97
CA LYS A 106 29.92 16.54 -4.82
C LYS A 106 30.02 17.83 -4.02
N LEU A 107 29.15 18.04 -3.04
CA LEU A 107 29.17 19.21 -2.16
C LEU A 107 30.42 19.20 -1.27
N ALA A 108 30.72 18.06 -0.63
CA ALA A 108 31.91 17.88 0.20
C ALA A 108 33.19 18.19 -0.58
N GLY A 109 33.34 17.65 -1.80
CA GLY A 109 34.51 17.92 -2.64
C GLY A 109 34.64 19.40 -3.04
N LYS A 110 33.53 20.09 -3.31
CA LYS A 110 33.56 21.54 -3.59
C LYS A 110 33.94 22.36 -2.36
N ILE A 111 33.45 21.98 -1.17
CA ILE A 111 33.79 22.65 0.09
C ILE A 111 35.29 22.54 0.36
N GLN A 112 35.86 21.33 0.24
CA GLN A 112 37.29 21.11 0.45
C GLN A 112 38.14 21.90 -0.56
N LEU A 113 37.76 21.91 -1.84
CA LEU A 113 38.45 22.70 -2.87
C LEU A 113 38.43 24.21 -2.53
N LEU A 114 37.29 24.73 -2.07
CA LEU A 114 37.19 26.14 -1.68
C LEU A 114 37.99 26.46 -0.41
N GLN A 115 38.01 25.56 0.57
CA GLN A 115 38.84 25.69 1.77
C GLN A 115 40.34 25.72 1.40
N GLU A 116 40.77 24.84 0.50
CA GLU A 116 42.14 24.81 -0.01
C GLU A 116 42.52 26.14 -0.69
N LEU A 117 41.66 26.64 -1.59
CA LEU A 117 41.88 27.91 -2.30
C LEU A 117 41.90 29.13 -1.36
N LEU A 118 41.12 29.08 -0.27
CA LEU A 118 41.11 30.13 0.75
C LEU A 118 42.30 30.03 1.72
N GLY A 119 42.96 28.86 1.80
CA GLY A 119 44.01 28.57 2.78
C GLY A 119 43.48 28.20 4.16
N ASP A 120 42.20 27.81 4.26
CA ASP A 120 41.57 27.34 5.48
C ASP A 120 41.95 25.87 5.76
N THR A 121 41.75 25.39 7.00
CA THR A 121 41.94 23.98 7.33
C THR A 121 40.92 23.10 6.61
N LEU A 122 41.39 22.08 5.89
CA LEU A 122 40.54 21.11 5.21
C LEU A 122 39.66 20.37 6.21
N THR A 123 38.35 20.41 6.00
CA THR A 123 37.40 19.60 6.78
C THR A 123 37.47 18.14 6.32
N THR A 124 37.48 17.22 7.28
CA THR A 124 37.66 15.79 6.97
C THR A 124 36.40 15.22 6.30
N ASP A 125 36.56 14.23 5.40
CA ASP A 125 35.44 13.55 4.74
C ASP A 125 34.38 13.04 5.74
N SER A 126 34.83 12.47 6.86
CA SER A 126 33.93 11.96 7.91
C SER A 126 33.10 13.07 8.59
N GLU A 127 33.62 14.30 8.65
CA GLU A 127 32.93 15.45 9.25
C GLU A 127 31.96 16.10 8.25
N LEU A 128 32.18 15.92 6.95
CA LEU A 128 31.29 16.39 5.89
C LEU A 128 30.17 15.38 5.63
N GLN A 129 30.46 14.08 5.65
CA GLN A 129 29.48 13.00 5.51
C GLN A 129 28.49 12.90 6.67
N SER A 130 28.83 13.44 7.85
CA SER A 130 27.90 13.49 9.00
C SER A 130 26.96 14.69 8.98
N LYS A 131 27.10 15.61 8.02
CA LYS A 131 26.25 16.80 7.87
C LYS A 131 25.18 16.58 6.80
N SER A 132 24.01 17.18 7.01
CA SER A 132 22.94 17.17 6.01
C SER A 132 23.31 17.97 4.76
N ILE A 133 22.67 17.65 3.61
CA ILE A 133 22.80 18.39 2.34
C ILE A 133 22.54 19.88 2.53
N ASP A 134 21.54 20.27 3.34
CA ASP A 134 21.20 21.67 3.61
C ASP A 134 22.33 22.41 4.35
N THR A 135 23.00 21.72 5.27
CA THR A 135 24.15 22.28 5.98
C THR A 135 25.34 22.43 5.03
N LEU A 136 25.61 21.42 4.20
CA LEU A 136 26.70 21.47 3.21
C LEU A 136 26.48 22.57 2.15
N THR A 137 25.26 22.75 1.67
CA THR A 137 24.92 23.81 0.71
C THR A 137 25.08 25.20 1.32
N THR A 138 24.66 25.39 2.58
CA THR A 138 24.86 26.66 3.30
C THR A 138 26.36 26.96 3.48
N GLN A 139 27.14 25.98 3.93
CA GLN A 139 28.60 26.13 4.09
C GLN A 139 29.30 26.44 2.76
N LEU A 140 28.88 25.80 1.67
CA LEU A 140 29.40 26.07 0.34
C LEU A 140 29.10 27.51 -0.11
N ALA A 141 27.89 28.00 0.14
CA ALA A 141 27.50 29.38 -0.21
C ALA A 141 28.32 30.42 0.55
N GLU A 142 28.57 30.20 1.85
CA GLU A 142 29.41 31.07 2.68
C GLU A 142 30.86 31.12 2.18
N LEU A 143 31.45 29.96 1.84
CA LEU A 143 32.81 29.89 1.30
C LEU A 143 32.92 30.58 -0.07
N GLN A 144 31.91 30.41 -0.94
CA GLN A 144 31.85 31.11 -2.23
C GLN A 144 31.73 32.63 -2.05
N GLN A 145 31.04 33.10 -1.02
CA GLN A 145 30.94 34.53 -0.73
C GLN A 145 32.28 35.08 -0.23
N ARG A 146 32.94 34.39 0.71
CA ARG A 146 34.28 34.77 1.19
C ARG A 146 35.32 34.83 0.07
N LEU A 147 35.27 33.89 -0.88
CA LEU A 147 36.17 33.90 -2.04
C LEU A 147 35.93 35.12 -2.94
N ARG A 148 34.66 35.49 -3.16
CA ARG A 148 34.30 36.68 -3.96
C ARG A 148 34.75 37.97 -3.27
N ASP A 149 34.53 38.10 -1.97
CA ASP A 149 34.93 39.29 -1.20
C ASP A 149 36.45 39.47 -1.14
N ARG A 150 37.24 38.40 -1.32
CA ARG A 150 38.71 38.44 -1.41
C ARG A 150 39.23 38.89 -2.79
N GLN A 151 38.43 38.71 -3.84
CA GLN A 151 38.79 39.05 -5.22
C GLN A 151 38.31 40.44 -5.65
N ALA A 152 37.45 41.09 -4.86
CA ALA A 152 36.98 42.46 -5.04
C ALA A 152 37.93 43.47 -4.38
#